data_AF-A0A6J3BSY6-F1
#
_entry.id   AF-A0A6J3BSY6-F1
#
_cell.length_a   1.000
_cell.length_b   1.000
_cell.length_c   1.000
_cell.angle_alpha   90.00
_cell.angle_beta   90.00
_cell.angle_gamma   90.00
#
_symmetry.space_group_name_H-M   'P 1'
#
loop_
_entity.id
_entity.type
_entity.pdbx_description
1 polymer ?
#
loop_
_entity_poly.entity_id
_entity_poly.type
_entity_poly.pdbx_seq_one_letter_code
_entity_poly.pdbx_strand_id
1 'polypeptide(L)'
;MVFQRQKLVFKLKKFIDSELIKSKMTVVLKDILPLNQQNVFISNEEQLLKKINSMKSDTYAKLQIVTDFDHTLTRPDGLTSFDMFNKCPSVPVEYVQVNEKLKKEYGDATKTVNMSDEEITEHYSQWFRKVYDELKAHIEKFPLSELDEQADKVKFRDGVENLIKTCEEKEVPILIFSAGMGECVDAVIKKIIYSPSPILKSSLTIVNWIVMAKCSV
;
A
#
# COMPACT_ATOMS: atom_id res chain seq x y z
N MET A 1 2.09 62.28 14.73
CA MET A 1 2.34 61.27 15.80
C MET A 1 1.38 60.07 15.76
N VAL A 2 0.09 60.25 15.41
CA VAL A 2 -0.94 59.17 15.38
C VAL A 2 -0.66 58.08 14.33
N PHE A 3 -0.16 58.45 13.15
CA PHE A 3 0.08 57.54 12.02
C PHE A 3 1.16 56.46 12.30
N GLN A 4 2.20 56.80 13.07
CA GLN A 4 3.24 55.84 13.43
C GLN A 4 2.75 54.81 14.46
N ARG A 5 1.86 55.22 15.38
CA ARG A 5 1.24 54.29 16.34
C ARG A 5 0.37 53.25 15.64
N GLN A 6 -0.40 53.64 14.63
CA GLN A 6 -1.23 52.69 13.86
C GLN A 6 -0.39 51.67 13.08
N LYS A 7 0.72 52.09 12.45
CA LYS A 7 1.65 51.17 11.77
C LYS A 7 2.29 50.18 12.75
N LEU A 8 2.65 50.62 13.95
CA LEU A 8 3.24 49.76 14.98
C LEU A 8 2.24 48.72 15.49
N VAL A 9 0.99 49.14 15.75
CA VAL A 9 -0.11 48.25 16.18
C VAL A 9 -0.41 47.20 15.12
N PHE A 10 -0.43 47.58 13.83
CA PHE A 10 -0.66 46.64 12.73
C PHE A 10 0.48 45.62 12.58
N LYS A 11 1.74 46.06 12.77
CA LYS A 11 2.91 45.19 12.73
C LYS A 11 2.94 44.23 13.93
N LEU A 12 2.61 44.71 15.13
CA LEU A 12 2.46 43.86 16.31
C LEU A 12 1.34 42.85 16.15
N LYS A 13 0.18 43.26 15.61
CA LYS A 13 -0.95 42.36 15.40
C LYS A 13 -0.60 41.26 14.39
N LYS A 14 0.06 41.59 13.27
CA LYS A 14 0.57 40.58 12.34
C LYS A 14 1.59 39.63 12.96
N PHE A 15 2.49 40.14 13.82
CA PHE A 15 3.47 39.32 14.51
C PHE A 15 2.79 38.38 15.52
N ILE A 16 1.90 38.90 16.35
CA ILE A 16 1.11 38.16 17.33
C ILE A 16 0.25 37.11 16.62
N ASP A 17 -0.45 37.47 15.54
CA ASP A 17 -1.24 36.53 14.74
C ASP A 17 -0.35 35.45 14.13
N SER A 18 0.85 35.78 13.63
CA SER A 18 1.79 34.80 13.10
C SER A 18 2.37 33.85 14.16
N GLU A 19 2.64 34.36 15.37
CA GLU A 19 3.11 33.56 16.50
C GLU A 19 1.97 32.76 17.14
N LEU A 20 0.73 33.26 17.16
CA LEU A 20 -0.46 32.49 17.54
C LEU A 20 -0.85 31.43 16.50
N ILE A 21 -0.57 31.66 15.21
CA ILE A 21 -0.72 30.66 14.16
C ILE A 21 0.37 29.58 14.28
N LYS A 22 1.62 29.96 14.61
CA LYS A 22 2.66 29.00 14.98
C LYS A 22 2.36 28.28 16.30
N SER A 23 1.71 28.95 17.26
CA SER A 23 1.29 28.37 18.53
C SER A 23 -0.01 27.57 18.41
N LYS A 24 -0.71 27.64 17.27
CA LYS A 24 -1.76 26.70 16.91
C LYS A 24 -1.13 25.37 16.52
N MET A 25 -0.76 24.64 17.58
CA MET A 25 -0.61 23.20 17.68
C MET A 25 0.47 22.55 16.81
N THR A 26 1.74 22.81 17.16
CA THR A 26 2.80 21.83 16.95
C THR A 26 2.37 20.52 17.61
N VAL A 27 2.13 19.49 16.81
CA VAL A 27 1.80 18.17 17.32
C VAL A 27 3.04 17.61 18.03
N VAL A 28 2.85 17.13 19.24
CA VAL A 28 3.86 16.38 20.00
C VAL A 28 3.50 14.91 19.99
N LEU A 29 4.50 14.03 19.97
CA LEU A 29 4.31 12.59 19.73
C LEU A 29 3.32 11.97 20.74
N LYS A 30 3.43 12.38 22.02
CA LYS A 30 2.57 11.94 23.11
C LYS A 30 1.07 12.15 22.85
N ASP A 31 0.69 13.11 22.03
CA ASP A 31 -0.71 13.42 21.72
C ASP A 31 -1.27 12.52 20.61
N ILE A 32 -0.42 11.78 19.88
CA ILE A 32 -0.81 10.81 18.86
C ILE A 32 -0.77 9.41 19.50
N LEU A 33 -1.82 9.06 20.24
CA LEU A 33 -1.88 7.82 21.03
C LEU A 33 -1.44 6.55 20.27
N PRO A 34 -1.81 6.33 18.99
CA PRO A 34 -1.34 5.16 18.24
C PRO A 34 0.17 5.06 18.09
N LEU A 35 0.91 6.17 18.12
CA LEU A 35 2.37 6.17 17.99
C LEU A 35 3.11 5.84 19.30
N ASN A 36 2.39 5.77 20.43
CA ASN A 36 2.96 5.45 21.74
C ASN A 36 2.86 3.95 22.09
N GLN A 37 2.42 3.10 21.17
CA GLN A 37 2.26 1.66 21.41
C GLN A 37 3.63 0.95 21.44
N GLN A 38 3.74 -0.14 22.20
CA GLN A 38 5.01 -0.88 22.38
C GLN A 38 5.56 -1.51 21.10
N ASN A 39 4.71 -1.72 20.11
CA ASN A 39 5.05 -2.27 18.80
C ASN A 39 5.40 -1.18 17.76
N VAL A 40 5.52 0.09 18.19
CA VAL A 40 5.91 1.21 17.33
C VAL A 40 7.36 1.57 17.63
N PHE A 41 8.22 1.47 16.61
CA PHE A 41 9.64 1.80 16.70
C PHE A 41 9.93 2.99 15.79
N ILE A 42 10.37 4.11 16.38
CA ILE A 42 10.66 5.35 15.67
C ILE A 42 12.16 5.63 15.78
N SER A 43 12.87 5.61 14.66
CA SER A 43 14.31 5.86 14.63
C SER A 43 14.67 7.34 14.83
N ASN A 44 13.82 8.26 14.39
CA ASN A 44 14.02 9.70 14.54
C ASN A 44 12.68 10.42 14.75
N GLU A 45 12.36 10.70 16.01
CA GLU A 45 11.12 11.36 16.41
C GLU A 45 11.01 12.78 15.86
N GLU A 46 12.10 13.55 15.85
CA GLU A 46 12.10 14.93 15.37
C GLU A 46 11.72 15.02 13.88
N GLN A 47 12.31 14.15 13.05
CA GLN A 47 11.99 14.08 11.63
C GLN A 47 10.55 13.63 11.39
N LEU A 48 10.05 12.65 12.17
CA LEU A 48 8.67 12.21 12.08
C LEU A 48 7.71 13.36 12.40
N LEU A 49 7.93 14.09 13.49
CA LEU A 49 7.10 15.23 13.88
C LEU A 49 7.16 16.37 12.85
N LYS A 50 8.31 16.63 12.24
CA LYS A 50 8.41 17.58 11.13
C LYS A 50 7.52 17.17 9.94
N LYS A 51 7.55 15.89 9.55
CA LYS A 51 6.69 15.36 8.47
C LYS A 51 5.21 15.45 8.82
N ILE A 52 4.82 15.05 10.03
CA ILE A 52 3.42 15.12 10.50
C ILE A 52 2.90 16.55 10.52
N ASN A 53 3.67 17.49 11.09
CA ASN A 53 3.27 18.89 11.12
C ASN A 53 3.19 19.50 9.71
N SER A 54 4.09 19.12 8.80
CA SER A 54 4.01 19.51 7.38
C SER A 54 2.72 19.01 6.74
N MET A 55 2.43 17.70 6.85
CA MET A 55 1.21 17.09 6.29
C MET A 55 -0.06 17.70 6.87
N LYS A 56 -0.08 18.07 8.15
CA LYS A 56 -1.21 18.75 8.79
C LYS A 56 -1.39 20.19 8.30
N SER A 57 -0.30 20.88 8.01
CA SER A 57 -0.33 22.25 7.47
C SER A 57 -0.74 22.28 6.00
N ASP A 58 -0.48 21.19 5.28
CA ASP A 58 -0.95 20.96 3.92
C ASP A 58 -2.42 20.47 3.93
N THR A 59 -3.14 20.77 2.85
CA THR A 59 -4.53 20.31 2.65
C THR A 59 -4.55 18.92 2.04
N TYR A 60 -5.67 18.18 2.16
CA TYR A 60 -5.85 16.88 1.49
C TYR A 60 -5.51 16.86 0.00
N ALA A 61 -5.73 17.98 -0.71
CA ALA A 61 -5.38 18.13 -2.13
C ALA A 61 -3.86 17.98 -2.47
N LYS A 62 -2.99 18.00 -1.45
CA LYS A 62 -1.54 17.78 -1.60
C LYS A 62 -1.08 16.41 -1.07
N LEU A 63 -2.01 15.59 -0.58
CA LEU A 63 -1.73 14.28 -0.02
C LEU A 63 -1.96 13.21 -1.08
N GLN A 64 -1.09 12.20 -1.12
CA GLN A 64 -1.30 10.95 -1.82
C GLN A 64 -0.79 9.80 -0.97
N ILE A 65 -1.34 8.61 -1.15
CA ILE A 65 -0.90 7.39 -0.49
C ILE A 65 -0.34 6.46 -1.54
N VAL A 66 0.89 5.97 -1.33
CA VAL A 66 1.46 4.85 -2.09
C VAL A 66 1.69 3.72 -1.11
N THR A 67 1.10 2.56 -1.37
CA THR A 67 1.09 1.45 -0.42
C THR A 67 1.23 0.12 -1.14
N ASP A 68 1.93 -0.82 -0.51
CA ASP A 68 1.90 -2.22 -0.91
C ASP A 68 0.56 -2.86 -0.50
N PHE A 69 0.28 -4.08 -0.95
CA PHE A 69 -0.95 -4.81 -0.65
C PHE A 69 -0.73 -5.97 0.33
N ASP A 70 0.05 -6.97 -0.09
CA ASP A 70 0.18 -8.24 0.61
C ASP A 70 0.93 -8.07 1.94
N HIS A 71 0.26 -8.39 3.05
CA HIS A 71 0.78 -8.14 4.39
C HIS A 71 1.13 -6.66 4.65
N THR A 72 0.54 -5.72 3.89
CA THR A 72 0.57 -4.27 4.11
C THR A 72 -0.85 -3.75 4.39
N LEU A 73 -1.76 -3.90 3.43
CA LEU A 73 -3.20 -3.68 3.64
C LEU A 73 -3.87 -4.94 4.20
N THR A 74 -3.44 -6.11 3.76
CA THR A 74 -3.94 -7.40 4.26
C THR A 74 -3.19 -7.83 5.52
N ARG A 75 -3.81 -8.70 6.33
CA ARG A 75 -3.20 -9.18 7.57
C ARG A 75 -2.01 -10.10 7.30
N PRO A 76 -1.01 -10.14 8.20
CA PRO A 76 0.15 -11.02 8.05
C PRO A 76 -0.19 -12.51 8.23
N ASP A 77 -1.30 -12.84 8.92
CA ASP A 77 -1.83 -14.20 9.07
C ASP A 77 -2.83 -14.59 7.96
N GLY A 78 -3.05 -13.70 7.00
CA GLY A 78 -3.95 -13.88 5.87
C GLY A 78 -3.28 -14.47 4.64
N LEU A 79 -4.07 -14.65 3.59
CA LEU A 79 -3.58 -15.06 2.28
C LEU A 79 -2.91 -13.89 1.56
N THR A 80 -1.79 -14.15 0.91
CA THR A 80 -1.29 -13.26 -0.14
C THR A 80 -2.17 -13.35 -1.38
N SER A 81 -2.03 -12.40 -2.30
CA SER A 81 -2.68 -12.41 -3.62
C SER A 81 -2.36 -13.68 -4.43
N PHE A 82 -1.14 -14.20 -4.35
CA PHE A 82 -0.75 -15.48 -4.95
C PHE A 82 -1.34 -16.68 -4.21
N ASP A 83 -1.35 -16.69 -2.88
CA ASP A 83 -1.95 -17.79 -2.12
C ASP A 83 -3.47 -17.86 -2.32
N MET A 84 -4.13 -16.70 -2.47
CA MET A 84 -5.52 -16.58 -2.86
C MET A 84 -5.77 -17.21 -4.23
N PHE A 85 -4.94 -16.87 -5.22
CA PHE A 85 -5.00 -17.46 -6.56
C PHE A 85 -4.85 -18.99 -6.49
N ASN A 86 -3.86 -19.50 -5.78
CA ASN A 86 -3.59 -20.95 -5.66
C ASN A 86 -4.74 -21.75 -5.00
N LYS A 87 -5.68 -21.07 -4.34
CA LYS A 87 -6.87 -21.69 -3.73
C LYS A 87 -8.10 -21.72 -4.64
N CYS A 88 -7.99 -21.18 -5.85
CA CYS A 88 -9.07 -21.24 -6.83
C CYS A 88 -9.21 -22.67 -7.37
N PRO A 89 -10.42 -23.25 -7.40
CA PRO A 89 -10.65 -24.64 -7.83
C PRO A 89 -10.11 -24.97 -9.22
N SER A 90 -10.10 -24.01 -10.14
CA SER A 90 -9.60 -24.20 -11.51
C SER A 90 -8.07 -24.16 -11.62
N VAL A 91 -7.35 -23.87 -10.54
CA VAL A 91 -5.87 -23.87 -10.55
C VAL A 91 -5.35 -25.30 -10.40
N PRO A 92 -4.52 -25.81 -11.34
CA PRO A 92 -4.01 -27.16 -11.28
C PRO A 92 -3.15 -27.40 -10.03
N VAL A 93 -3.30 -28.58 -9.44
CA VAL A 93 -2.54 -28.98 -8.24
C VAL A 93 -1.04 -29.03 -8.55
N GLU A 94 -0.68 -29.45 -9.76
CA GLU A 94 0.71 -29.52 -10.23
C GLU A 94 1.36 -28.13 -10.23
N TYR A 95 0.65 -27.12 -10.73
CA TYR A 95 1.12 -25.73 -10.68
C TYR A 95 1.34 -25.26 -9.24
N VAL A 96 0.39 -25.54 -8.33
CA VAL A 96 0.52 -25.16 -6.91
C VAL A 96 1.76 -25.78 -6.29
N GLN A 97 1.99 -27.08 -6.52
CA GLN A 97 3.17 -27.79 -6.01
C GLN A 97 4.49 -27.23 -6.54
N VAL A 98 4.55 -26.92 -7.84
CA VAL A 98 5.73 -26.30 -8.47
C VAL A 98 5.98 -24.92 -7.87
N ASN A 99 4.93 -24.10 -7.75
CA ASN A 99 5.04 -22.77 -7.18
C ASN A 99 5.49 -22.80 -5.70
N GLU A 100 4.96 -23.70 -4.88
CA GLU A 100 5.41 -23.89 -3.49
C GLU A 100 6.88 -24.29 -3.41
N LYS A 101 7.33 -25.19 -4.30
CA LYS A 101 8.74 -25.58 -4.39
C LYS A 101 9.63 -24.40 -4.76
N LEU A 102 9.26 -23.63 -5.78
CA LEU A 102 9.99 -22.43 -6.21
C LEU A 102 10.03 -21.38 -5.09
N LYS A 103 8.91 -21.11 -4.42
CA LYS A 103 8.83 -20.17 -3.28
C LYS A 103 9.81 -20.56 -2.17
N LYS A 104 9.91 -21.85 -1.87
CA LYS A 104 10.86 -22.35 -0.87
C LYS A 104 12.31 -22.21 -1.34
N GLU A 105 12.63 -22.68 -2.54
CA GLU A 105 13.98 -22.62 -3.11
C GLU A 105 14.52 -21.19 -3.17
N TYR A 106 13.75 -20.28 -3.77
CA TYR A 106 14.17 -18.90 -3.95
C TYR A 106 14.14 -18.11 -2.64
N GLY A 107 13.14 -18.35 -1.77
CA GLY A 107 13.00 -17.65 -0.49
C GLY A 107 14.00 -18.08 0.58
N ASP A 108 14.50 -19.32 0.55
CA ASP A 108 15.52 -19.79 1.51
C ASP A 108 16.94 -19.37 1.08
N ALA A 109 17.20 -19.26 -0.23
CA ALA A 109 18.47 -18.77 -0.75
C ALA A 109 18.78 -17.34 -0.27
N THR A 110 17.80 -16.44 -0.27
CA THR A 110 18.00 -15.04 0.15
C THR A 110 18.20 -14.86 1.66
N LYS A 111 17.87 -15.88 2.47
CA LYS A 111 18.11 -15.88 3.92
C LYS A 111 19.48 -16.43 4.30
N THR A 112 20.09 -17.23 3.42
CA THR A 112 21.28 -18.03 3.73
C THR A 112 22.54 -17.54 3.02
N VAL A 113 22.37 -16.85 1.90
CA VAL A 113 23.48 -16.33 1.09
C VAL A 113 23.56 -14.81 1.26
N ASN A 114 24.77 -14.30 1.50
CA ASN A 114 25.02 -12.87 1.48
C ASN A 114 25.13 -12.39 0.02
N MET A 115 23.98 -12.05 -0.57
CA MET A 115 23.86 -11.54 -1.94
C MET A 115 23.86 -10.00 -1.94
N SER A 116 24.34 -9.37 -3.02
CA SER A 116 24.15 -7.93 -3.26
C SER A 116 22.69 -7.63 -3.65
N ASP A 117 22.29 -6.36 -3.58
CA ASP A 117 20.93 -5.95 -3.99
C ASP A 117 20.64 -6.30 -5.46
N GLU A 118 21.64 -6.18 -6.35
CA GLU A 118 21.52 -6.59 -7.76
C GLU A 118 21.35 -8.10 -7.92
N GLU A 119 22.12 -8.89 -7.17
CA GLU A 119 22.01 -10.36 -7.19
C GLU A 119 20.64 -10.82 -6.66
N ILE A 120 20.15 -10.22 -5.58
CA ILE A 120 18.81 -10.46 -5.05
C ILE A 120 17.74 -10.11 -6.08
N THR A 121 17.91 -8.98 -6.78
CA THR A 121 16.97 -8.53 -7.81
C THR A 121 16.89 -9.50 -8.98
N GLU A 122 18.03 -9.95 -9.50
CA GLU A 122 18.07 -10.94 -10.58
C GLU A 122 17.54 -12.30 -10.12
N HIS A 123 17.88 -12.72 -8.89
CA HIS A 123 17.39 -13.96 -8.29
C HIS A 123 15.85 -13.98 -8.19
N TYR A 124 15.24 -12.91 -7.68
CA TYR A 124 13.79 -12.78 -7.67
C TYR A 124 13.21 -12.66 -9.09
N SER A 125 13.86 -11.96 -10.00
CA SER A 125 13.41 -11.87 -11.39
C SER A 125 13.33 -13.24 -12.07
N GLN A 126 14.29 -14.13 -11.80
CA GLN A 126 14.27 -15.51 -12.30
C GLN A 126 13.16 -16.34 -11.66
N TRP A 127 12.92 -16.19 -10.36
CA TRP A 127 11.80 -16.84 -9.69
C TRP A 127 10.48 -16.49 -10.37
N PHE A 128 10.22 -15.20 -10.52
CA PHE A 128 8.98 -14.69 -11.11
C PHE A 128 8.80 -15.12 -12.57
N ARG A 129 9.87 -15.16 -13.36
CA ARG A 129 9.82 -15.73 -14.73
C ARG A 129 9.40 -17.20 -14.73
N LYS A 130 9.99 -18.02 -13.86
CA LYS A 130 9.62 -19.45 -13.74
C LYS A 130 8.18 -19.64 -13.32
N VAL A 131 7.70 -18.89 -12.33
CA VAL A 131 6.29 -18.95 -11.90
C VAL A 131 5.36 -18.57 -13.06
N TYR A 132 5.72 -17.54 -13.82
CA TYR A 132 4.95 -17.12 -14.98
C TYR A 132 4.90 -18.15 -16.11
N ASP A 133 6.03 -18.79 -16.44
CA ASP A 133 6.09 -19.81 -17.49
C ASP A 133 5.17 -21.00 -17.15
N GLU A 134 5.17 -21.44 -15.88
CA GLU A 134 4.25 -22.46 -15.38
C GLU A 134 2.79 -21.98 -15.44
N LEU A 135 2.52 -20.74 -15.01
CA LEU A 135 1.17 -20.17 -15.02
C LEU A 135 0.59 -20.09 -16.43
N LYS A 136 1.39 -19.66 -17.42
CA LYS A 136 0.95 -19.45 -18.80
C LYS A 136 0.38 -20.73 -19.43
N ALA A 137 0.93 -21.90 -19.07
CA ALA A 137 0.44 -23.19 -19.54
C ALA A 137 -0.98 -23.54 -19.05
N HIS A 138 -1.47 -22.86 -18.00
CA HIS A 138 -2.68 -23.26 -17.28
C HIS A 138 -3.78 -22.17 -17.21
N ILE A 139 -3.46 -20.92 -17.55
CA ILE A 139 -4.32 -19.76 -17.19
C ILE A 139 -5.23 -19.25 -18.31
N GLU A 140 -5.09 -19.73 -19.55
CA GLU A 140 -5.82 -19.18 -20.71
C GLU A 140 -7.35 -19.17 -20.50
N LYS A 141 -7.89 -20.21 -19.85
CA LYS A 141 -9.33 -20.40 -19.60
C LYS A 141 -9.74 -20.19 -18.13
N PHE A 142 -8.89 -19.56 -17.32
CA PHE A 142 -9.18 -19.38 -15.90
C PHE A 142 -10.43 -18.50 -15.69
N PRO A 143 -11.45 -18.98 -14.94
CA PRO A 143 -12.65 -18.22 -14.66
C PRO A 143 -12.40 -17.17 -13.58
N LEU A 144 -12.33 -15.90 -13.96
CA LEU A 144 -12.06 -14.79 -13.04
C LEU A 144 -13.07 -14.68 -11.88
N SER A 145 -14.29 -15.21 -12.05
CA SER A 145 -15.30 -15.26 -10.99
C SER A 145 -14.85 -16.07 -9.76
N GLU A 146 -13.91 -17.03 -9.92
CA GLU A 146 -13.36 -17.75 -8.76
C GLU A 146 -12.54 -16.82 -7.84
N LEU A 147 -11.97 -15.72 -8.38
CA LEU A 147 -11.27 -14.72 -7.57
C LEU A 147 -12.23 -14.00 -6.64
N ASP A 148 -13.46 -13.70 -7.09
CA ASP A 148 -14.44 -13.02 -6.27
C ASP A 148 -14.78 -13.85 -5.02
N GLU A 149 -14.94 -15.17 -5.17
CA GLU A 149 -15.18 -16.08 -4.05
C GLU A 149 -13.98 -16.19 -3.09
N GLN A 150 -12.76 -16.27 -3.62
CA GLN A 150 -11.57 -16.34 -2.75
C GLN A 150 -11.27 -15.02 -2.06
N ALA A 151 -11.60 -13.89 -2.69
CA ALA A 151 -11.39 -12.57 -2.14
C ALA A 151 -12.19 -12.37 -0.84
N ASP A 152 -13.31 -13.07 -0.62
CA ASP A 152 -14.11 -12.97 0.62
C ASP A 152 -13.35 -13.51 1.84
N LYS A 153 -12.31 -14.33 1.59
CA LYS A 153 -11.50 -14.95 2.63
C LYS A 153 -10.29 -14.09 3.00
N VAL A 154 -9.99 -13.05 2.21
CA VAL A 154 -8.88 -12.13 2.48
C VAL A 154 -9.32 -11.12 3.53
N LYS A 155 -8.52 -11.00 4.58
CA LYS A 155 -8.82 -10.09 5.71
C LYS A 155 -7.87 -8.90 5.67
N PHE A 156 -8.45 -7.70 5.71
CA PHE A 156 -7.70 -6.47 5.87
C PHE A 156 -7.20 -6.29 7.31
N ARG A 157 -6.16 -5.48 7.47
CA ARG A 157 -5.78 -4.95 8.78
C ARG A 157 -6.84 -3.99 9.30
N ASP A 158 -6.91 -3.89 10.62
CA ASP A 158 -7.83 -2.99 11.30
C ASP A 158 -7.61 -1.54 10.81
N GLY A 159 -8.71 -0.87 10.47
CA GLY A 159 -8.71 0.52 10.02
C GLY A 159 -8.50 0.73 8.51
N VAL A 160 -8.17 -0.30 7.72
CA VAL A 160 -7.98 -0.16 6.27
C VAL A 160 -9.27 0.27 5.56
N GLU A 161 -10.42 -0.33 5.88
CA GLU A 161 -11.70 0.08 5.28
C GLU A 161 -12.03 1.55 5.57
N ASN A 162 -11.74 2.00 6.80
CA ASN A 162 -11.92 3.40 7.20
C ASN A 162 -10.93 4.33 6.50
N LEU A 163 -9.69 3.88 6.28
CA LEU A 163 -8.68 4.59 5.50
C LEU A 163 -9.16 4.81 4.07
N ILE A 164 -9.61 3.75 3.39
CA ILE A 164 -10.12 3.84 2.01
C ILE A 164 -11.31 4.80 1.94
N LYS A 165 -12.30 4.60 2.80
CA LYS A 165 -13.48 5.47 2.88
C LYS A 165 -13.10 6.95 3.10
N THR A 166 -12.20 7.22 4.05
CA THR A 166 -11.73 8.59 4.33
C THR A 166 -11.04 9.19 3.11
N CYS A 167 -10.23 8.41 2.39
CA CYS A 167 -9.56 8.89 1.19
C CYS A 167 -10.54 9.17 0.05
N GLU A 168 -11.58 8.35 -0.13
CA GLU A 168 -12.66 8.64 -1.08
C GLU A 168 -13.40 9.94 -0.73
N GLU A 169 -13.80 10.11 0.55
CA GLU A 169 -14.50 11.31 1.04
C GLU A 169 -13.67 12.59 0.93
N LYS A 170 -12.34 12.48 1.02
CA LYS A 170 -11.39 13.60 1.00
C LYS A 170 -10.68 13.77 -0.34
N GLU A 171 -11.03 12.96 -1.33
CA GLU A 171 -10.43 12.97 -2.66
C GLU A 171 -8.90 12.78 -2.64
N VAL A 172 -8.41 11.96 -1.71
CA VAL A 172 -6.98 11.63 -1.58
C VAL A 172 -6.66 10.44 -2.49
N PRO A 173 -5.76 10.59 -3.48
CA PRO A 173 -5.38 9.47 -4.35
C PRO A 173 -4.65 8.37 -3.57
N ILE A 174 -5.01 7.12 -3.84
CA ILE A 174 -4.31 5.94 -3.35
C ILE A 174 -3.76 5.16 -4.55
N LEU A 175 -2.46 4.92 -4.55
CA LEU A 175 -1.78 3.99 -5.43
C LEU A 175 -1.43 2.73 -4.65
N ILE A 176 -2.04 1.60 -5.02
CA ILE A 176 -1.64 0.28 -4.53
C ILE A 176 -0.57 -0.24 -5.49
N PHE A 177 0.66 -0.35 -4.99
CA PHE A 177 1.84 -0.76 -5.73
C PHE A 177 2.32 -2.11 -5.23
N SER A 178 1.78 -3.18 -5.83
CA SER A 178 2.00 -4.56 -5.40
C SER A 178 2.80 -5.35 -6.42
N ALA A 179 3.69 -6.21 -5.91
CA ALA A 179 4.37 -7.27 -6.67
C ALA A 179 3.52 -8.56 -6.77
N GLY A 180 2.32 -8.57 -6.19
CA GLY A 180 1.39 -9.68 -6.17
C GLY A 180 0.65 -9.93 -7.49
N MET A 181 -0.40 -10.74 -7.41
CA MET A 181 -1.32 -11.03 -8.51
C MET A 181 -2.35 -9.90 -8.66
N GLY A 182 -2.20 -9.03 -9.67
CA GLY A 182 -3.04 -7.84 -9.86
C GLY A 182 -4.54 -8.13 -9.88
N GLU A 183 -4.97 -9.17 -10.59
CA GLU A 183 -6.38 -9.55 -10.67
C GLU A 183 -6.95 -9.96 -9.30
N CYS A 184 -6.15 -10.59 -8.43
CA CYS A 184 -6.55 -10.89 -7.06
C CYS A 184 -6.62 -9.61 -6.20
N VAL A 185 -5.63 -8.72 -6.33
CA VAL A 185 -5.64 -7.43 -5.62
C VAL A 185 -6.90 -6.64 -5.97
N ASP A 186 -7.21 -6.53 -7.26
CA ASP A 186 -8.41 -5.84 -7.74
C ASP A 186 -9.69 -6.50 -7.21
N ALA A 187 -9.80 -7.83 -7.25
CA ALA A 187 -10.96 -8.56 -6.74
C ALA A 187 -11.20 -8.31 -5.23
N VAL A 188 -10.15 -8.20 -4.44
CA VAL A 188 -10.24 -7.91 -3.00
C VAL A 188 -10.56 -6.42 -2.75
N ILE A 189 -9.89 -5.50 -3.43
CA ILE A 189 -10.07 -4.05 -3.22
C ILE A 189 -11.46 -3.58 -3.67
N LYS A 190 -12.02 -4.15 -4.74
CA LYS A 190 -13.39 -3.85 -5.21
C LYS A 190 -14.45 -4.01 -4.12
N LYS A 191 -14.20 -4.81 -3.09
CA LYS A 191 -15.14 -5.06 -1.99
C LYS A 191 -15.27 -3.91 -1.00
N ILE A 192 -14.26 -3.04 -0.95
CA ILE A 192 -14.16 -1.96 0.04
C ILE A 192 -14.15 -0.56 -0.60
N ILE A 193 -14.32 -0.49 -1.92
CA ILE A 193 -14.55 0.76 -2.65
C ILE A 193 -16.04 1.09 -2.56
N TYR A 194 -16.38 2.30 -2.10
CA TYR A 194 -17.77 2.71 -1.89
C TYR A 194 -18.34 3.48 -3.08
N SER A 195 -17.50 4.01 -3.98
CA SER A 195 -17.92 4.76 -5.16
C SER A 195 -17.10 4.37 -6.39
N PRO A 196 -17.67 4.34 -7.62
CA PRO A 196 -16.90 4.13 -8.85
C PRO A 196 -15.96 5.32 -9.20
N SER A 197 -15.48 6.07 -8.20
CA SER A 197 -14.75 7.31 -8.34
C SER A 197 -13.38 7.09 -9.01
N PRO A 198 -13.01 7.92 -10.00
CA PRO A 198 -11.72 7.82 -10.72
C PRO A 198 -10.50 8.17 -9.85
N ILE A 199 -10.70 8.55 -8.59
CA ILE A 199 -9.67 8.94 -7.61
C ILE A 199 -8.93 7.70 -7.08
N LEU A 200 -9.65 6.57 -6.99
CA LEU A 200 -9.02 5.26 -6.86
C LEU A 200 -8.75 4.74 -8.26
N LYS A 201 -7.58 5.11 -8.83
CA LYS A 201 -6.99 4.23 -9.85
C LYS A 201 -6.57 2.96 -9.12
N SER A 202 -7.51 2.02 -9.04
CA SER A 202 -7.28 0.66 -8.61
C SER A 202 -6.05 0.16 -9.35
N SER A 203 -4.97 0.04 -8.59
CA SER A 203 -3.71 -0.58 -8.94
C SER A 203 -2.96 -0.01 -10.17
N LEU A 204 -1.79 0.58 -9.92
CA LEU A 204 -0.67 0.35 -10.84
C LEU A 204 -0.05 -0.95 -10.35
N THR A 205 -0.67 -2.09 -10.67
CA THR A 205 0.02 -3.37 -10.47
C THR A 205 1.17 -3.40 -11.48
N ILE A 206 2.41 -3.59 -11.01
CA ILE A 206 3.58 -3.67 -11.92
C ILE A 206 3.39 -4.82 -12.93
N VAL A 207 2.61 -5.84 -12.57
CA VAL A 207 2.39 -7.01 -13.40
C VAL A 207 0.95 -7.51 -13.26
N ASN A 208 0.17 -7.39 -14.33
CA ASN A 208 -1.12 -8.07 -14.44
C ASN A 208 -0.86 -9.47 -15.01
N TRP A 209 -0.50 -10.43 -14.16
CA TRP A 209 0.12 -11.68 -14.60
C TRP A 209 -0.80 -12.51 -15.50
N ILE A 210 -2.12 -12.55 -15.21
CA ILE A 210 -3.07 -13.30 -16.04
C ILE A 210 -3.23 -12.61 -17.40
N VAL A 211 -3.38 -11.29 -17.41
CA VAL A 211 -3.45 -10.53 -18.67
C VAL A 211 -2.17 -10.64 -19.48
N MET A 212 -0.99 -10.53 -18.86
CA MET A 212 0.30 -10.70 -19.53
C MET A 212 0.43 -12.11 -20.12
N ALA A 213 0.00 -13.14 -19.39
CA ALA A 213 -0.01 -14.52 -19.87
C ALA A 213 -0.91 -14.69 -21.10
N LYS A 214 -2.08 -14.03 -21.11
CA LYS A 214 -3.03 -14.06 -22.24
C LYS A 214 -2.57 -13.24 -23.45
N CYS A 215 -1.82 -12.16 -23.27
CA CYS A 215 -1.33 -11.29 -24.36
C CYS A 215 -0.04 -11.81 -25.04
N SER A 216 0.57 -12.87 -24.53
CA SER A 216 1.83 -13.42 -25.04
C SER A 216 1.66 -14.54 -26.08
N VAL A 217 0.56 -14.52 -26.85
CA VAL A 217 0.25 -15.50 -27.92
C VAL A 217 0.32 -14.83 -29.27
#